data_AF-A0A7S6W228-F1
#
_entry.id   AF-A0A7S6W228-F1
#
_cell.length_a   1.000
_cell.length_b   1.000
_cell.length_c   1.000
_cell.angle_alpha   90.00
_cell.angle_beta   90.00
_cell.angle_gamma   90.00
#
_symmetry.space_group_name_H-M   'P 1'
#
loop_
_entity.id
_entity.type
_entity.pdbx_description
1 polymer ?
#
loop_
_entity_poly.entity_id
_entity_poly.type
_entity_poly.pdbx_seq_one_letter_code
_entity_poly.pdbx_strand_id
1 'polypeptide(L)'
;MNGLNGSNGLDGAGAYQVAVSNGYEGNEDQWSESLRGAVGAQGLTGENGFSAYELTIKNGFVGTEVNWLLSLKGTDPYIKIQSNVANTAPKPTANGQDAIAVGAGNKADGNQSIALGVNNTVSGDGSGAVGSNNTVTGNNTYVIGNNINTSANNAIVLGNGSSSAIIRFPLARLVQSGKLSMWQLVRQTPMR
;
A
#
# COMPACT_ATOMS: atom_id res chain seq x y z
N MET A 1 -13.97 -98.16 14.30
CA MET A 1 -14.34 -97.56 15.60
C MET A 1 -13.83 -96.13 15.58
N ASN A 2 -14.74 -95.16 15.57
CA ASN A 2 -14.42 -93.73 15.43
C ASN A 2 -14.15 -93.15 16.83
N GLY A 3 -12.93 -92.70 17.08
CA GLY A 3 -12.56 -91.98 18.31
C GLY A 3 -13.15 -90.57 18.28
N LEU A 4 -13.87 -90.20 19.35
CA LEU A 4 -14.48 -88.89 19.52
C LEU A 4 -13.40 -87.84 19.81
N ASN A 5 -13.40 -86.73 19.06
CA ASN A 5 -12.57 -85.56 19.35
C ASN A 5 -12.96 -84.97 20.72
N GLY A 6 -11.98 -84.76 21.59
CA GLY A 6 -12.17 -84.06 22.87
C GLY A 6 -12.61 -82.62 22.63
N SER A 7 -13.63 -82.18 23.36
CA SER A 7 -14.20 -80.83 23.33
C SER A 7 -13.14 -79.79 23.71
N ASN A 8 -13.11 -78.66 22.99
CA ASN A 8 -12.35 -77.47 23.38
C ASN A 8 -12.69 -77.10 24.84
N GLY A 9 -11.68 -76.75 25.63
CA GLY A 9 -11.86 -76.34 27.04
C GLY A 9 -12.81 -75.17 27.15
N LEU A 10 -13.64 -75.16 28.20
CA LEU A 10 -14.62 -74.11 28.49
C LEU A 10 -13.93 -72.74 28.52
N ASP A 11 -14.48 -71.75 27.83
CA ASP A 11 -14.01 -70.38 27.89
C ASP A 11 -13.97 -69.93 29.36
N GLY A 12 -12.83 -69.40 29.82
CA GLY A 12 -12.63 -68.99 31.21
C GLY A 12 -13.67 -67.94 31.63
N ALA A 13 -14.06 -67.96 32.91
CA ALA A 13 -15.04 -67.02 33.45
C ALA A 13 -14.64 -65.56 33.13
N GLY A 14 -15.59 -64.76 32.66
CA GLY A 14 -15.35 -63.34 32.38
C GLY A 14 -14.90 -62.57 33.63
N ALA A 15 -14.24 -61.44 33.44
CA ALA A 15 -13.69 -60.63 34.53
C ALA A 15 -14.75 -60.18 35.56
N TYR A 16 -16.00 -59.98 35.11
CA TYR A 16 -17.14 -59.72 35.99
C TYR A 16 -17.45 -60.92 36.91
N GLN A 17 -17.44 -62.16 36.38
CA GLN A 17 -17.67 -63.36 37.18
C GLN A 17 -16.56 -63.59 38.21
N VAL A 18 -15.32 -63.19 37.88
CA VAL A 18 -14.20 -63.18 38.85
C VAL A 18 -14.41 -62.12 39.94
N ALA A 19 -14.95 -60.96 39.59
CA ALA A 19 -15.29 -59.94 40.60
C ALA A 19 -16.38 -60.44 41.55
N VAL A 20 -17.44 -61.06 41.01
CA VAL A 20 -18.53 -61.67 41.80
C VAL A 20 -18.00 -62.79 42.71
N SER A 21 -17.12 -63.67 42.21
CA SER A 21 -16.54 -64.74 43.03
C SER A 21 -15.63 -64.21 44.16
N ASN A 22 -15.07 -63.02 43.99
CA ASN A 22 -14.29 -62.32 45.01
C ASN A 22 -15.13 -61.37 45.88
N GLY A 23 -16.46 -61.50 45.85
CA GLY A 23 -17.37 -60.81 46.78
C GLY A 23 -17.97 -59.50 46.25
N TYR A 24 -17.93 -59.24 44.94
CA TYR A 24 -18.67 -58.12 44.37
C TYR A 24 -20.18 -58.41 44.33
N GLU A 25 -20.97 -57.59 44.99
CA GLU A 25 -22.43 -57.73 45.12
C GLU A 25 -23.20 -56.74 44.24
N GLY A 26 -22.83 -56.64 42.96
CA GLY A 26 -23.51 -55.79 41.98
C GLY A 26 -23.66 -56.47 40.62
N ASN A 27 -24.44 -55.88 39.73
CA ASN A 27 -24.57 -56.35 38.35
C ASN A 27 -23.38 -55.92 37.47
N GLU A 28 -23.32 -56.44 36.24
CA GLU A 28 -22.20 -56.19 35.30
C GLU A 28 -22.10 -54.72 34.88
N ASP A 29 -23.23 -54.02 34.75
CA ASP A 29 -23.26 -52.60 34.42
C ASP A 29 -22.66 -51.75 35.56
N GLN A 30 -23.03 -52.06 36.80
CA GLN A 30 -22.47 -51.42 38.00
C GLN A 30 -20.97 -51.71 38.13
N TRP A 31 -20.54 -52.91 37.76
CA TRP A 31 -19.12 -53.28 37.78
C TRP A 31 -18.34 -52.48 36.74
N SER A 32 -18.88 -52.35 35.53
CA SER A 32 -18.31 -51.52 34.46
C SER A 32 -18.26 -50.02 34.83
N GLU A 33 -19.26 -49.53 35.57
CA GLU A 33 -19.23 -48.19 36.16
C GLU A 33 -18.16 -48.03 37.23
N SER A 34 -17.97 -49.03 38.09
CA SER A 34 -16.94 -49.00 39.15
C SER A 34 -15.51 -48.90 38.59
N LEU A 35 -15.28 -49.44 37.39
CA LEU A 35 -13.97 -49.40 36.72
C LEU A 35 -13.73 -48.07 35.99
N ARG A 36 -14.77 -47.31 35.68
CA ARG A 36 -14.65 -45.97 35.10
C ARG A 36 -14.38 -44.97 36.21
N GLY A 37 -13.10 -44.71 36.48
CA GLY A 37 -12.70 -43.56 37.27
C GLY A 37 -13.33 -42.28 36.74
N ALA A 38 -13.67 -41.33 37.62
CA ALA A 38 -14.26 -40.06 37.20
C ALA A 38 -13.41 -39.42 36.10
N VAL A 39 -14.05 -38.99 35.00
CA VAL A 39 -13.37 -38.20 33.97
C VAL A 39 -12.81 -36.95 34.67
N GLY A 40 -11.49 -36.77 34.63
CA GLY A 40 -10.84 -35.61 35.23
C GLY A 40 -11.46 -34.32 34.71
N ALA A 41 -11.64 -33.31 35.57
CA ALA A 41 -12.20 -32.03 35.15
C ALA A 41 -11.39 -31.48 33.97
N GLN A 42 -12.07 -31.15 32.87
CA GLN A 42 -11.45 -30.45 31.75
C GLN A 42 -10.84 -29.15 32.29
N GLY A 43 -9.55 -28.94 32.03
CA GLY A 43 -8.88 -27.70 32.44
C GLY A 43 -9.59 -26.49 31.85
N LEU A 44 -9.68 -25.39 32.62
CA LEU A 44 -10.23 -24.13 32.11
C LEU A 44 -9.35 -23.65 30.94
N THR A 45 -9.96 -23.28 29.82
CA THR A 45 -9.28 -22.55 28.75
C THR A 45 -8.72 -21.25 29.34
N GLY A 46 -7.43 -20.96 29.12
CA GLY A 46 -6.82 -19.72 29.61
C GLY A 46 -7.54 -18.49 29.06
N GLU A 47 -7.61 -17.42 29.87
CA GLU A 47 -8.20 -16.15 29.46
C GLU A 47 -7.51 -15.60 28.20
N ASN A 48 -8.29 -15.05 27.27
CA ASN A 48 -7.74 -14.39 26.10
C ASN A 48 -6.93 -13.16 26.56
N GLY A 49 -5.72 -12.98 26.03
CA GLY A 49 -4.91 -11.80 26.29
C GLY A 49 -5.56 -10.52 25.75
N PHE A 50 -5.16 -9.36 26.30
CA PHE A 50 -5.63 -8.06 25.82
C PHE A 50 -5.30 -7.85 24.34
N SER A 51 -6.24 -7.27 23.60
CA SER A 51 -5.98 -6.70 22.28
C SER A 51 -4.96 -5.55 22.38
N ALA A 52 -4.34 -5.22 21.24
CA ALA A 52 -3.42 -4.09 21.16
C ALA A 52 -4.09 -2.77 21.58
N TYR A 53 -5.35 -2.56 21.20
CA TYR A 53 -6.12 -1.38 21.61
C TYR A 53 -6.32 -1.32 23.12
N GLU A 54 -6.75 -2.42 23.75
CA GLU A 54 -6.93 -2.50 25.21
C GLU A 54 -5.61 -2.25 25.97
N LEU A 55 -4.49 -2.75 25.45
CA LEU A 55 -3.17 -2.47 26.02
C LEU A 55 -2.83 -0.97 25.95
N THR A 56 -3.23 -0.27 24.89
CA THR A 56 -3.00 1.19 24.79
C THR A 56 -3.84 1.99 25.78
N ILE A 57 -5.11 1.61 25.97
CA ILE A 57 -5.98 2.20 26.99
C ILE A 57 -5.38 1.98 28.38
N LYS A 58 -4.92 0.75 28.68
CA LYS A 58 -4.22 0.40 29.93
C LYS A 58 -2.96 1.24 30.15
N ASN A 59 -2.26 1.59 29.06
CA ASN A 59 -1.06 2.44 29.09
C ASN A 59 -1.38 3.95 29.00
N GLY A 60 -2.64 4.37 29.19
CA GLY A 60 -3.02 5.76 29.34
C GLY A 60 -3.50 6.46 28.05
N PHE A 61 -3.75 5.72 26.96
CA PHE A 61 -4.44 6.29 25.81
C PHE A 61 -5.89 6.64 26.18
N VAL A 62 -6.34 7.84 25.82
CA VAL A 62 -7.73 8.29 25.97
C VAL A 62 -8.29 8.55 24.59
N GLY A 63 -9.24 7.73 24.15
CA GLY A 63 -9.84 7.82 22.82
C GLY A 63 -10.59 6.56 22.44
N THR A 64 -11.21 6.56 21.27
CA THR A 64 -11.83 5.37 20.67
C THR A 64 -10.80 4.55 19.88
N GLU A 65 -11.15 3.32 19.50
CA GLU A 65 -10.32 2.50 18.61
C GLU A 65 -10.10 3.19 17.26
N VAL A 66 -11.09 3.93 16.77
CA VAL A 66 -10.96 4.76 15.57
C VAL A 66 -9.89 5.84 15.75
N ASN A 67 -9.88 6.54 16.90
CA ASN A 67 -8.85 7.55 17.20
C ASN A 67 -7.46 6.92 17.27
N TRP A 68 -7.35 5.74 17.89
CA TRP A 68 -6.10 4.99 17.98
C TRP A 68 -5.60 4.58 16.58
N LEU A 69 -6.45 3.98 15.75
CA LEU A 69 -6.10 3.59 14.38
C LEU A 69 -5.71 4.78 13.49
N LEU A 70 -6.34 5.95 13.69
CA LEU A 70 -5.95 7.19 13.00
C LEU A 70 -4.56 7.68 13.44
N SER A 71 -4.23 7.54 14.73
CA SER A 71 -2.91 7.93 15.25
C SER A 71 -1.77 7.08 14.67
N LEU A 72 -2.03 5.80 14.38
CA LEU A 72 -1.04 4.87 13.83
C LEU A 72 -0.71 5.14 12.35
N LYS A 73 -1.59 5.84 11.62
CA LYS A 73 -1.40 6.10 10.18
C LYS A 73 -0.29 7.11 9.88
N GLY A 74 0.26 7.80 10.87
CA GLY A 74 1.32 8.79 10.72
C GLY A 74 0.86 10.04 9.94
N THR A 75 1.22 11.22 10.41
CA THR A 75 1.16 12.43 9.58
C THR A 75 2.39 12.44 8.67
N ASP A 76 2.30 11.69 7.57
CA ASP A 76 3.13 11.72 6.35
C ASP A 76 4.50 12.47 6.48
N PRO A 77 5.56 11.81 7.01
CA PRO A 77 6.67 12.52 7.66
C PRO A 77 7.87 12.90 6.77
N TYR A 78 7.80 12.79 5.44
CA TYR A 78 9.01 13.00 4.62
C TYR A 78 9.17 14.40 4.04
N ILE A 79 8.11 15.22 4.02
CA ILE A 79 8.15 16.57 3.44
C ILE A 79 7.32 17.52 4.32
N LYS A 80 7.99 18.41 5.05
CA LYS A 80 7.33 19.40 5.91
C LYS A 80 6.75 20.54 5.06
N ILE A 81 5.43 20.68 5.07
CA ILE A 81 4.71 21.84 4.52
C ILE A 81 4.36 22.76 5.68
N GLN A 82 4.82 24.01 5.64
CA GLN A 82 4.56 25.02 6.67
C GLN A 82 4.85 24.51 8.10
N SER A 83 6.14 24.30 8.42
CA SER A 83 6.64 23.59 9.60
C SER A 83 6.14 24.02 10.98
N ASN A 84 5.40 25.13 11.09
CA ASN A 84 4.95 25.74 12.33
C ASN A 84 3.42 25.82 12.46
N VAL A 85 2.66 25.19 11.56
CA VAL A 85 1.19 25.11 11.61
C VAL A 85 0.71 23.72 11.23
N ALA A 86 -0.52 23.38 11.61
CA ALA A 86 -1.16 22.15 11.13
C ALA A 86 -1.19 22.16 9.59
N ASN A 87 -0.78 21.05 8.95
CA ASN A 87 -0.80 20.93 7.50
C ASN A 87 -2.25 20.84 6.99
N THR A 88 -2.85 21.99 6.72
CA THR A 88 -4.20 22.13 6.13
C THR A 88 -4.15 22.25 4.61
N ALA A 89 -2.96 22.30 4.02
CA ALA A 89 -2.80 22.44 2.59
C ALA A 89 -3.22 21.14 1.88
N PRO A 90 -3.74 21.23 0.63
CA PRO A 90 -4.08 20.05 -0.14
C PRO A 90 -2.88 19.10 -0.27
N LYS A 91 -3.12 17.79 -0.11
CA LYS A 91 -2.06 16.79 -0.26
C LYS A 91 -1.57 16.74 -1.72
N PRO A 92 -0.26 16.56 -1.98
CA PRO A 92 0.20 16.25 -3.32
C PRO A 92 -0.34 14.89 -3.80
N THR A 93 -0.54 14.75 -5.11
CA THR A 93 -0.90 13.48 -5.74
C THR A 93 0.07 13.17 -6.88
N ALA A 94 0.65 11.97 -6.87
CA ALA A 94 1.43 11.40 -7.96
C ALA A 94 0.63 10.25 -8.58
N ASN A 95 -0.19 10.56 -9.59
CA ASN A 95 -1.12 9.60 -10.19
C ASN A 95 -0.52 8.87 -11.39
N GLY A 96 0.45 9.49 -12.08
CA GLY A 96 1.14 8.84 -13.20
C GLY A 96 2.10 7.75 -12.75
N GLN A 97 2.38 6.80 -13.65
CA GLN A 97 3.41 5.77 -13.39
C GLN A 97 4.76 6.45 -13.15
N ASP A 98 5.48 6.06 -12.09
CA ASP A 98 6.79 6.63 -11.71
C ASP A 98 6.79 8.16 -11.46
N ALA A 99 5.64 8.75 -11.17
CA ALA A 99 5.52 10.19 -10.96
C ALA A 99 6.01 10.63 -9.56
N ILE A 100 6.44 11.89 -9.45
CA ILE A 100 6.91 12.53 -8.23
C ILE A 100 6.08 13.79 -7.97
N ALA A 101 5.40 13.86 -6.82
CA ALA A 101 4.68 15.05 -6.37
C ALA A 101 5.15 15.47 -4.97
N VAL A 102 5.76 16.65 -4.87
CA VAL A 102 6.39 17.15 -3.64
C VAL A 102 5.92 18.56 -3.35
N GLY A 103 5.23 18.73 -2.22
CA GLY A 103 4.71 20.03 -1.79
C GLY A 103 3.20 20.16 -1.89
N ALA A 104 2.63 21.21 -1.31
CA ALA A 104 1.17 21.40 -1.23
C ALA A 104 0.50 21.45 -2.60
N GLY A 105 -0.59 20.68 -2.78
CA GLY A 105 -1.50 20.77 -3.92
C GLY A 105 -0.89 20.43 -5.28
N ASN A 106 0.30 19.85 -5.33
CA ASN A 106 0.87 19.41 -6.59
C ASN A 106 0.15 18.18 -7.13
N LYS A 107 -0.01 18.13 -8.46
CA LYS A 107 -0.66 17.06 -9.19
C LYS A 107 0.25 16.62 -10.33
N ALA A 108 0.96 15.50 -10.12
CA ALA A 108 1.78 14.85 -11.14
C ALA A 108 0.97 13.70 -11.76
N ASP A 109 0.21 14.02 -12.81
CA ASP A 109 -0.72 13.10 -13.47
C ASP A 109 -0.11 12.32 -14.65
N GLY A 110 0.88 12.91 -15.34
CA GLY A 110 1.55 12.26 -16.45
C GLY A 110 2.48 11.14 -16.00
N ASN A 111 2.74 10.15 -16.84
CA ASN A 111 3.75 9.13 -16.56
C ASN A 111 5.14 9.78 -16.49
N GLN A 112 5.96 9.35 -15.53
CA GLN A 112 7.29 9.91 -15.24
C GLN A 112 7.27 11.42 -14.96
N SER A 113 6.12 11.96 -14.56
CA SER A 113 5.98 13.41 -14.34
C SER A 113 6.53 13.85 -12.98
N ILE A 114 7.01 15.09 -12.91
CA ILE A 114 7.57 15.68 -11.68
C ILE A 114 6.86 16.99 -11.37
N ALA A 115 6.23 17.11 -10.20
CA ALA A 115 5.62 18.35 -9.73
C ALA A 115 6.18 18.73 -8.34
N LEU A 116 6.97 19.79 -8.29
CA LEU A 116 7.70 20.24 -7.10
C LEU A 116 7.34 21.69 -6.74
N GLY A 117 6.87 21.92 -5.51
CA GLY A 117 6.59 23.26 -4.97
C GLY A 117 5.13 23.40 -4.52
N VAL A 118 4.36 24.32 -5.08
CA VAL A 118 2.95 24.54 -4.66
C VAL A 118 2.01 24.62 -5.87
N ASN A 119 0.93 23.84 -5.85
CA ASN A 119 -0.15 23.90 -6.85
C ASN A 119 0.32 23.77 -8.31
N ASN A 120 1.34 22.96 -8.58
CA ASN A 120 1.70 22.63 -9.95
C ASN A 120 0.84 21.47 -10.45
N THR A 121 0.34 21.55 -11.68
CA THR A 121 -0.34 20.45 -12.39
C THR A 121 0.50 20.04 -13.60
N VAL A 122 1.03 18.82 -13.59
CA VAL A 122 1.85 18.26 -14.67
C VAL A 122 1.13 17.02 -15.21
N SER A 123 0.42 17.17 -16.33
CA SER A 123 -0.32 16.09 -16.98
C SER A 123 0.36 15.56 -18.24
N GLY A 124 1.42 16.21 -18.72
CA GLY A 124 2.24 15.70 -19.81
C GLY A 124 3.14 14.55 -19.35
N ASP A 125 3.31 13.54 -20.19
CA ASP A 125 4.22 12.42 -19.94
C ASP A 125 5.69 12.90 -20.06
N GLY A 126 6.58 12.33 -19.22
CA GLY A 126 8.01 12.66 -19.20
C GLY A 126 8.30 14.13 -18.93
N SER A 127 7.41 14.82 -18.20
CA SER A 127 7.40 16.28 -18.05
C SER A 127 7.60 16.71 -16.60
N GLY A 128 7.97 17.97 -16.37
CA GLY A 128 8.26 18.46 -15.04
C GLY A 128 7.87 19.92 -14.81
N ALA A 129 7.53 20.24 -13.57
CA ALA A 129 7.34 21.61 -13.09
C ALA A 129 7.99 21.80 -11.72
N VAL A 130 8.79 22.85 -11.59
CA VAL A 130 9.38 23.31 -10.33
C VAL A 130 8.96 24.76 -10.09
N GLY A 131 8.31 25.03 -8.97
CA GLY A 131 7.87 26.36 -8.54
C GLY A 131 6.41 26.38 -8.10
N SER A 132 5.63 27.38 -8.52
CA SER A 132 4.26 27.54 -8.04
C SER A 132 3.24 27.88 -9.13
N ASN A 133 2.05 27.27 -9.05
CA ASN A 133 0.92 27.52 -9.94
C ASN A 133 1.24 27.31 -11.43
N ASN A 134 2.03 26.29 -11.77
CA ASN A 134 2.30 25.97 -13.17
C ASN A 134 1.37 24.85 -13.66
N THR A 135 0.94 24.94 -14.93
CA THR A 135 0.19 23.90 -15.63
C THR A 135 0.98 23.45 -16.86
N VAL A 136 1.40 22.19 -16.88
CA VAL A 136 2.22 21.59 -17.95
C VAL A 136 1.47 20.41 -18.54
N THR A 137 0.88 20.60 -19.72
CA THR A 137 0.09 19.58 -20.40
C THR A 137 0.79 18.97 -21.62
N GLY A 138 1.86 19.62 -22.11
CA GLY A 138 2.68 19.09 -23.19
C GLY A 138 3.67 18.03 -22.70
N ASN A 139 3.96 17.05 -23.54
CA ASN A 139 4.87 15.94 -23.25
C ASN A 139 6.33 16.34 -23.42
N ASN A 140 7.22 15.69 -22.67
CA ASN A 140 8.66 15.95 -22.64
C ASN A 140 8.98 17.43 -22.37
N THR A 141 8.20 18.10 -21.52
CA THR A 141 8.32 19.54 -21.27
C THR A 141 8.64 19.84 -19.84
N TYR A 142 9.62 20.72 -19.64
CA TYR A 142 10.09 21.10 -18.31
C TYR A 142 9.89 22.59 -18.06
N VAL A 143 9.30 22.89 -16.90
CA VAL A 143 9.02 24.24 -16.44
C VAL A 143 9.75 24.51 -15.13
N ILE A 144 10.47 25.63 -15.07
CA ILE A 144 11.07 26.15 -13.84
C ILE A 144 10.65 27.61 -13.71
N GLY A 145 9.69 27.89 -12.82
CA GLY A 145 9.03 29.18 -12.82
C GLY A 145 7.74 29.23 -12.01
N ASN A 146 6.97 30.31 -12.18
CA ASN A 146 5.68 30.48 -11.53
C ASN A 146 4.62 30.98 -12.52
N ASN A 147 3.37 30.58 -12.30
CA ASN A 147 2.22 31.03 -13.09
C ASN A 147 2.37 30.77 -14.60
N ILE A 148 2.97 29.64 -14.99
CA ILE A 148 3.15 29.24 -16.38
C ILE A 148 2.04 28.27 -16.79
N ASN A 149 1.43 28.49 -17.95
CA ASN A 149 0.54 27.50 -18.58
C ASN A 149 1.09 27.14 -19.97
N THR A 150 1.53 25.90 -20.14
CA THR A 150 2.14 25.43 -21.39
C THR A 150 1.60 24.08 -21.81
N SER A 151 1.24 23.98 -23.09
CA SER A 151 0.89 22.73 -23.79
C SER A 151 1.90 22.35 -24.87
N ALA A 152 3.01 23.10 -25.00
CA ALA A 152 4.04 22.79 -25.97
C ALA A 152 4.75 21.48 -25.60
N ASN A 153 5.01 20.63 -26.59
CA ASN A 153 5.80 19.41 -26.44
C ASN A 153 7.29 19.71 -26.65
N ASN A 154 8.16 18.96 -25.97
CA ASN A 154 9.62 19.04 -26.10
C ASN A 154 10.16 20.46 -25.81
N ALA A 155 9.57 21.14 -24.82
CA ALA A 155 9.89 22.53 -24.51
C ALA A 155 10.58 22.67 -23.15
N ILE A 156 11.35 23.75 -23.00
CA ILE A 156 11.80 24.25 -21.71
C ILE A 156 11.21 25.65 -21.54
N VAL A 157 10.52 25.90 -20.42
CA VAL A 157 9.94 27.22 -20.10
C VAL A 157 10.49 27.69 -18.77
N LEU A 158 11.08 28.89 -18.75
CA LEU A 158 11.74 29.45 -17.57
C LEU A 158 11.18 30.84 -17.28
N GLY A 159 10.88 31.12 -16.01
CA GLY A 159 10.51 32.47 -15.54
C GLY A 159 9.12 32.57 -14.88
N ASN A 160 8.69 33.79 -14.57
CA ASN A 160 7.37 34.06 -13.98
C ASN A 160 6.43 34.59 -15.07
N GLY A 161 5.27 33.95 -15.25
CA GLY A 161 4.28 34.31 -16.27
C GLY A 161 4.78 34.13 -17.71
N SER A 162 5.84 33.33 -17.89
CA SER A 162 6.41 33.05 -19.21
C SER A 162 5.51 32.11 -20.01
N SER A 163 5.56 32.23 -21.34
CA SER A 163 4.82 31.37 -22.26
C SER A 163 5.79 30.50 -23.06
N SER A 164 5.40 29.26 -23.37
CA SER A 164 6.13 28.46 -24.35
C SER A 164 5.87 28.98 -25.76
N ALA A 165 6.94 29.04 -26.55
CA ALA A 165 6.86 29.31 -27.97
C ALA A 165 7.59 28.21 -28.72
N ILE A 166 6.94 27.65 -29.76
CA ILE A 166 7.65 26.77 -30.68
C ILE A 166 8.56 27.66 -31.53
N ILE A 167 9.87 27.60 -31.29
CA ILE A 167 10.85 28.21 -32.19
C ILE A 167 10.87 27.36 -33.47
N ARG A 168 9.98 27.67 -34.41
CA ARG A 168 10.09 27.14 -35.78
C ARG A 168 11.20 27.93 -36.45
N PHE A 169 12.35 27.31 -36.64
CA PHE A 169 13.35 27.81 -37.57
C PHE A 169 12.71 27.82 -38.98
N PRO A 170 12.40 28.99 -39.57
CA PRO A 170 11.67 29.05 -40.84
C PRO A 170 12.55 28.70 -42.05
N LEU A 171 13.73 28.09 -41.83
CA LEU A 171 14.72 27.82 -42.86
C LEU A 171 14.14 26.91 -43.98
N ALA A 172 13.30 25.93 -43.63
CA ALA A 172 12.66 25.06 -44.63
C ALA A 172 11.68 25.80 -45.55
N ARG A 173 10.99 26.83 -45.05
CA ARG A 173 9.99 27.59 -45.83
C ARG A 173 10.63 28.60 -46.77
N LEU A 174 11.81 29.12 -46.42
CA LEU A 174 12.56 30.08 -47.26
C LEU A 174 13.26 29.40 -48.44
N VAL A 175 13.76 28.17 -48.26
CA VAL A 175 14.34 27.37 -49.34
C VAL A 175 13.26 26.86 -50.30
N GLN A 176 12.12 26.36 -49.78
CA GLN A 176 11.00 25.89 -50.61
C GLN A 176 10.26 27.02 -51.35
N SER A 177 10.28 28.25 -50.83
CA SER A 177 9.71 29.43 -51.52
C SER A 177 10.69 30.13 -52.46
N GLY A 178 11.91 29.61 -52.63
CA GLY A 178 12.95 30.19 -53.49
C GLY A 178 13.50 31.53 -52.98
N LYS A 179 13.13 31.96 -51.76
CA LYS A 179 13.53 33.25 -51.18
C LYS A 179 14.98 33.27 -50.70
N LEU A 180 15.58 32.11 -50.40
CA LEU A 180 16.99 31.98 -50.04
C LEU A 180 17.59 30.72 -50.64
N SER A 181 18.80 30.82 -51.18
CA SER A 181 19.60 29.65 -51.58
C SER A 181 20.22 28.96 -50.36
N MET A 182 20.47 27.64 -50.46
CA MET A 182 21.17 26.86 -49.43
C MET A 182 22.51 27.52 -49.02
N TRP A 183 23.20 28.16 -49.96
CA TRP A 183 24.46 28.87 -49.73
C TRP A 183 24.34 30.20 -48.97
N GLN A 184 23.21 30.90 -49.06
CA GLN A 184 22.93 32.10 -48.25
C GLN A 184 22.56 31.73 -46.80
N LEU A 185 22.00 30.53 -46.62
CA LEU A 185 21.56 29.98 -45.35
C LEU A 185 22.74 29.65 -44.42
N VAL A 186 23.78 29.01 -44.97
CA VAL A 186 24.99 28.59 -44.24
C VAL A 186 25.80 29.79 -43.68
N ARG A 187 25.61 30.99 -44.22
CA ARG A 187 26.32 32.21 -43.78
C ARG A 187 25.60 32.98 -42.67
N GLN A 188 24.35 32.66 -42.35
CA GLN A 188 23.53 33.45 -41.40
C GLN A 188 23.52 32.92 -39.96
N THR A 189 24.10 31.76 -39.69
CA THR A 189 24.30 31.26 -38.32
C THR A 189 25.70 31.65 -37.82
N PRO A 190 25.89 32.74 -37.05
CA PRO A 190 27.08 32.83 -36.23
C PRO A 190 26.96 31.74 -35.15
N MET A 191 27.91 30.80 -35.11
CA MET A 191 28.06 29.90 -33.97
C MET A 191 28.31 30.77 -32.74
N ARG A 192 27.42 30.68 -31.74
CA ARG A 192 27.68 31.09 -30.36
C ARG A 192 27.51 29.86 -29.48
#